data_AF-A0A9X4APM7-F1
#
_entry.id   AF-A0A9X4APM7-F1
#
_cell.length_a   1.000
_cell.length_b   1.000
_cell.length_c   1.000
_cell.angle_alpha   90.00
_cell.angle_beta   90.00
_cell.angle_gamma   90.00
#
_symmetry.space_group_name_H-M   'P 1'
#
loop_
_entity.id
_entity.type
_entity.pdbx_description
1 polymer ?
#
loop_
_entity_poly.entity_id
_entity_poly.type
_entity_poly.pdbx_seq_one_letter_code
_entity_poly.pdbx_strand_id
1 'polypeptide(L)'
;MTTTFDALHDVAEAPLFPRDRPLPPTLTVRQARDAYLAENGFTTDEYTAETFSVMIFGGRAKVTLPNPPPRRWAIGLHDLHHVATGYGANLIGEGEIALWELMGGCETWIVYLLNASAAMGGFVLSPRRMLQAYRDARPAKALYRQGMRVDELLDMPLGDLRERLGIPREGLAKGERAVAAKPRA
;
A
#
# COMPACT_ATOMS: atom_id res chain seq x y z
N MET A 1 29.23 -36.11 -1.90
CA MET A 1 29.72 -35.20 -0.85
C MET A 1 29.14 -33.83 -1.14
N THR A 2 28.01 -33.53 -0.52
CA THR A 2 27.33 -32.24 -0.62
C THR A 2 28.01 -31.31 0.38
N THR A 3 28.79 -30.36 -0.11
CA THR A 3 29.49 -29.39 0.73
C THR A 3 28.49 -28.47 1.42
N THR A 4 28.69 -28.29 2.72
CA THR A 4 27.87 -27.54 3.69
C THR A 4 27.80 -26.02 3.44
N PHE A 5 27.95 -25.57 2.18
CA PHE A 5 27.97 -24.14 1.80
C PHE A 5 26.77 -23.72 0.93
N ASP A 6 25.96 -24.66 0.44
CA ASP A 6 24.74 -24.38 -0.36
C ASP A 6 23.48 -24.15 0.48
N ALA A 7 23.59 -24.14 1.81
CA ALA A 7 22.45 -23.98 2.73
C ALA A 7 22.25 -22.54 3.25
N LEU A 8 22.91 -21.54 2.66
CA LEU A 8 22.80 -20.13 3.06
C LEU A 8 22.06 -19.25 2.04
N HIS A 9 21.54 -19.83 0.95
CA HIS A 9 20.63 -19.12 0.08
C HIS A 9 19.19 -19.40 0.50
N ASP A 10 18.50 -18.31 0.89
CA ASP A 10 17.05 -18.18 1.02
C ASP A 10 16.43 -18.42 2.42
N VAL A 11 17.09 -17.95 3.48
CA VAL A 11 16.33 -17.48 4.65
C VAL A 11 15.92 -16.05 4.35
N ALA A 12 14.75 -15.85 3.72
CA ALA A 12 14.15 -14.53 3.68
C ALA A 12 14.12 -14.01 5.12
N GLU A 13 14.79 -12.88 5.39
CA GLU A 13 14.79 -12.27 6.72
C GLU A 13 13.34 -12.18 7.20
N ALA A 14 13.09 -12.68 8.42
CA ALA A 14 11.76 -12.63 8.99
C ALA A 14 11.27 -11.17 8.98
N PRO A 15 9.99 -10.92 8.61
CA PRO A 15 9.50 -9.55 8.53
C PRO A 15 9.65 -8.87 9.89
N LEU A 16 10.07 -7.60 9.89
CA LEU A 16 10.30 -6.79 11.10
C LEU A 16 9.07 -6.79 12.04
N PHE A 17 7.87 -6.91 11.47
CA PHE A 17 6.61 -6.99 12.19
C PHE A 17 5.74 -8.14 11.65
N PRO A 18 4.93 -8.80 12.51
CA PRO A 18 3.93 -9.76 12.05
C PRO A 18 3.02 -9.18 10.97
N ARG A 19 2.71 -9.97 9.95
CA ARG A 19 1.89 -9.57 8.80
C ARG A 19 0.41 -9.94 8.96
N ASP A 20 0.03 -10.67 10.00
CA ASP A 20 -1.34 -11.13 10.27
C ASP A 20 -2.29 -10.04 10.80
N ARG A 21 -1.79 -8.83 11.01
CA ARG A 21 -2.49 -7.67 11.58
C ARG A 21 -1.93 -6.37 11.00
N PRO A 22 -2.52 -5.19 11.20
CA PRO A 22 -1.90 -3.92 10.80
C PRO A 22 -0.66 -3.58 11.64
N LEU A 23 0.17 -2.64 11.16
CA LEU A 23 1.35 -2.19 11.92
C LEU A 23 0.95 -1.51 13.24
N PRO A 24 1.78 -1.63 14.32
CA PRO A 24 1.43 -1.11 15.64
C PRO A 24 1.10 0.39 15.63
N PRO A 25 0.04 0.83 16.33
CA PRO A 25 -0.38 2.23 16.35
C PRO A 25 0.61 3.17 17.05
N THR A 26 1.54 2.62 17.84
CA THR A 26 2.57 3.35 18.58
C THR A 26 3.78 3.73 17.74
N LEU A 27 3.94 3.14 16.55
CA LEU A 27 4.98 3.58 15.61
C LEU A 27 4.67 4.99 15.12
N THR A 28 5.71 5.76 14.82
CA THR A 28 5.51 6.95 13.98
C THR A 28 5.13 6.52 12.57
N VAL A 29 4.42 7.38 11.84
CA VAL A 29 4.06 7.12 10.44
C VAL A 29 5.32 6.86 9.60
N ARG A 30 6.44 7.54 9.89
CA ARG A 30 7.75 7.29 9.29
C ARG A 30 8.23 5.86 9.51
N GLN A 31 8.27 5.39 10.76
CA GLN A 31 8.70 4.03 11.09
C GLN A 31 7.81 2.98 10.42
N ALA A 32 6.49 3.24 10.39
CA ALA A 32 5.54 2.32 9.78
C ALA A 32 5.66 2.28 8.24
N ARG A 33 5.88 3.43 7.60
CA ARG A 33 6.22 3.51 6.16
C ARG A 33 7.50 2.74 5.85
N ASP A 34 8.56 2.96 6.63
CA ASP A 34 9.84 2.32 6.37
C ASP A 34 9.74 0.79 6.52
N ALA A 35 8.99 0.30 7.51
CA ALA A 35 8.67 -1.11 7.65
C ALA A 35 7.86 -1.67 6.47
N TYR A 36 6.87 -0.92 5.98
CA TYR A 36 6.07 -1.29 4.81
C TYR A 36 6.90 -1.34 3.52
N LEU A 37 7.77 -0.35 3.30
CA LEU A 37 8.65 -0.31 2.13
C LEU A 37 9.63 -1.49 2.15
N ALA A 38 10.26 -1.74 3.30
CA ALA A 38 11.15 -2.89 3.48
C ALA A 38 10.43 -4.23 3.25
N GLU A 39 9.21 -4.39 3.79
CA GLU A 39 8.38 -5.59 3.62
C GLU A 39 8.06 -5.89 2.14
N ASN A 40 7.93 -4.85 1.32
CA ASN A 40 7.58 -4.98 -0.10
C ASN A 40 8.77 -4.87 -1.06
N GLY A 41 9.97 -4.59 -0.56
CA GLY A 41 11.15 -4.32 -1.39
C GLY A 41 11.04 -3.01 -2.18
N PHE A 42 10.27 -2.05 -1.66
CA PHE A 42 10.08 -0.73 -2.23
C PHE A 42 11.09 0.26 -1.65
N THR A 43 11.24 1.41 -2.31
CA THR A 43 12.06 2.52 -1.84
C THR A 43 11.35 3.85 -2.12
N THR A 44 11.73 4.89 -1.40
CA THR A 44 11.19 6.24 -1.64
C THR A 44 11.67 6.86 -2.95
N ASP A 45 12.64 6.25 -3.64
CA ASP A 45 13.15 6.74 -4.93
C ASP A 45 12.04 6.72 -6.01
N GLU A 46 11.08 5.81 -5.89
CA GLU A 46 9.91 5.74 -6.79
C GLU A 46 9.01 6.99 -6.71
N TYR A 47 9.11 7.77 -5.63
CA TYR A 47 8.31 8.98 -5.44
C TYR A 47 8.75 10.10 -6.39
N THR A 48 10.02 10.10 -6.79
CA THR A 48 10.60 11.10 -7.68
C THR A 48 10.99 10.55 -9.05
N ALA A 49 10.99 9.22 -9.23
CA ALA A 49 11.33 8.56 -10.48
C ALA A 49 10.53 9.08 -11.69
N GLU A 50 11.18 9.17 -12.84
CA GLU A 50 10.56 9.64 -14.09
C GLU A 50 9.63 8.61 -14.73
N THR A 51 9.82 7.33 -14.40
CA THR A 51 9.02 6.21 -14.91
C THR A 51 8.63 5.29 -13.75
N PHE A 52 7.57 4.52 -13.96
CA PHE A 52 7.16 3.46 -13.05
C PHE A 52 6.81 2.21 -13.84
N SER A 53 6.84 1.05 -13.18
CA SER A 53 6.55 -0.22 -13.84
C SER A 53 5.37 -0.90 -13.20
N VAL A 54 4.49 -1.44 -14.03
CA VAL A 54 3.37 -2.28 -13.59
C VAL A 54 3.52 -3.67 -14.18
N MET A 55 3.16 -4.66 -13.37
CA MET A 55 3.07 -6.03 -13.82
C MET A 55 1.67 -6.29 -14.40
N ILE A 56 1.61 -6.72 -15.65
CA ILE A 56 0.36 -7.04 -16.33
C ILE A 56 0.25 -8.55 -16.59
N PHE A 57 -0.93 -9.00 -17.03
CA PHE A 57 -1.23 -10.42 -17.28
C PHE A 57 -0.95 -11.33 -16.06
N GLY A 58 -1.26 -10.86 -14.85
CA GLY A 58 -1.04 -11.63 -13.63
C GLY A 58 0.45 -11.86 -13.30
N GLY A 59 1.32 -10.91 -13.66
CA GLY A 59 2.76 -10.99 -13.34
C GLY A 59 3.64 -11.48 -14.49
N ARG A 60 3.11 -11.65 -15.71
CA ARG A 60 3.84 -12.28 -16.83
C ARG A 60 4.55 -11.29 -17.74
N ALA A 61 4.20 -10.01 -17.68
CA ALA A 61 4.90 -8.98 -18.41
C ALA A 61 5.02 -7.71 -17.56
N LYS A 62 6.15 -7.02 -17.71
CA LYS A 62 6.43 -5.73 -17.07
C LYS A 62 6.26 -4.64 -18.11
N VAL A 63 5.38 -3.67 -17.84
CA VAL A 63 5.22 -2.48 -18.68
C VAL A 63 5.72 -1.28 -17.90
N THR A 64 6.63 -0.51 -18.51
CA THR A 64 7.14 0.73 -17.95
C THR A 64 6.45 1.91 -18.59
N LEU A 65 5.93 2.82 -17.77
CA LEU A 65 5.16 3.98 -18.17
C LEU A 65 5.82 5.26 -17.62
N PRO A 66 5.61 6.42 -18.27
CA PRO A 66 5.97 7.71 -17.68
C PRO A 66 5.29 7.89 -16.32
N ASN A 67 5.98 8.49 -15.35
CA ASN A 67 5.44 8.80 -14.03
C ASN A 67 5.03 10.28 -13.99
N PRO A 68 3.79 10.64 -14.36
CA PRO A 68 3.40 12.05 -14.49
C PRO A 68 3.36 12.75 -13.12
N PRO A 69 3.46 14.09 -13.07
CA PRO A 69 3.48 14.84 -11.81
C PRO A 69 2.37 14.49 -10.80
N PRO A 70 1.10 14.29 -11.22
CA PRO A 70 0.04 13.88 -10.29
C PRO A 70 0.30 12.53 -9.61
N ARG A 71 0.94 11.57 -10.30
CA ARG A 71 1.27 10.27 -9.72
C ARG A 71 2.46 10.38 -8.75
N ARG A 72 3.51 11.13 -9.12
CA ARG A 72 4.67 11.39 -8.23
C ARG A 72 4.25 12.04 -6.90
N TRP A 73 3.28 12.95 -6.97
CA TRP A 73 2.68 13.53 -5.76
C TRP A 73 1.88 12.51 -4.95
N ALA A 74 1.09 11.67 -5.62
CA ALA A 74 0.16 10.75 -4.95
C ALA A 74 0.84 9.51 -4.35
N ILE A 75 1.90 8.98 -4.98
CA ILE A 75 2.45 7.65 -4.65
C ILE A 75 2.92 7.54 -3.20
N GLY A 76 3.57 8.57 -2.65
CA GLY A 76 3.96 8.55 -1.24
C GLY A 76 2.76 8.60 -0.29
N LEU A 77 1.67 9.30 -0.66
CA LEU A 77 0.44 9.34 0.13
C LEU A 77 -0.33 8.01 0.06
N HIS A 78 -0.32 7.39 -1.12
CA HIS A 78 -0.89 6.07 -1.37
C HIS A 78 -0.25 4.99 -0.49
N ASP A 79 1.09 4.96 -0.41
CA ASP A 79 1.80 4.05 0.50
C ASP A 79 1.43 4.30 1.97
N LEU A 80 1.22 5.57 2.36
CA LEU A 80 0.75 5.89 3.71
C LEU A 80 -0.70 5.45 3.95
N HIS A 81 -1.55 5.38 2.92
CA HIS A 81 -2.87 4.77 3.06
C HIS A 81 -2.77 3.26 3.27
N HIS A 82 -1.88 2.55 2.57
CA HIS A 82 -1.61 1.13 2.86
C HIS A 82 -1.18 0.93 4.31
N VAL A 83 -0.23 1.73 4.78
CA VAL A 83 0.27 1.71 6.16
C VAL A 83 -0.85 1.96 7.18
N ALA A 84 -1.70 2.95 6.93
CA ALA A 84 -2.79 3.30 7.82
C ALA A 84 -3.90 2.25 7.84
N THR A 85 -4.34 1.76 6.69
CA THR A 85 -5.43 0.77 6.59
C THR A 85 -4.99 -0.64 6.97
N GLY A 86 -3.73 -0.99 6.69
CA GLY A 86 -3.18 -2.33 6.81
C GLY A 86 -3.49 -3.23 5.60
N TYR A 87 -4.05 -2.72 4.50
CA TYR A 87 -4.21 -3.53 3.28
C TYR A 87 -2.84 -3.82 2.65
N GLY A 88 -2.65 -5.05 2.16
CA GLY A 88 -1.39 -5.46 1.51
C GLY A 88 -1.17 -4.78 0.15
N ALA A 89 0.01 -4.97 -0.44
CA ALA A 89 0.39 -4.43 -1.75
C ALA A 89 0.27 -5.48 -2.89
N ASN A 90 -0.42 -6.59 -2.64
CA ASN A 90 -0.76 -7.54 -3.71
C ASN A 90 -1.98 -7.04 -4.50
N LEU A 91 -2.30 -7.66 -5.64
CA LEU A 91 -3.40 -7.23 -6.50
C LEU A 91 -4.76 -7.07 -5.80
N ILE A 92 -5.04 -7.87 -4.76
CA ILE A 92 -6.28 -7.75 -4.00
C ILE A 92 -6.21 -6.54 -3.06
N GLY A 93 -5.09 -6.37 -2.35
CA GLY A 93 -4.88 -5.23 -1.45
C GLY A 93 -4.82 -3.89 -2.18
N GLU A 94 -4.23 -3.86 -3.39
CA GLU A 94 -4.33 -2.74 -4.33
C GLU A 94 -5.79 -2.40 -4.69
N GLY A 95 -6.63 -3.42 -4.85
CA GLY A 95 -8.07 -3.22 -5.04
C GLY A 95 -8.75 -2.64 -3.80
N GLU A 96 -8.45 -3.19 -2.61
CA GLU A 96 -9.04 -2.75 -1.34
C GLU A 96 -8.68 -1.29 -1.03
N ILE A 97 -7.39 -0.93 -1.16
CA ILE A 97 -6.94 0.44 -0.93
C ILE A 97 -7.52 1.40 -1.96
N ALA A 98 -7.60 0.99 -3.23
CA ALA A 98 -8.11 1.84 -4.29
C ALA A 98 -9.59 2.18 -4.06
N LEU A 99 -10.37 1.19 -3.63
CA LEU A 99 -11.76 1.43 -3.25
C LEU A 99 -11.86 2.35 -2.02
N TRP A 100 -10.98 2.17 -1.04
CA TRP A 100 -10.93 3.05 0.13
C TRP A 100 -10.59 4.50 -0.25
N GLU A 101 -9.63 4.70 -1.14
CA GLU A 101 -9.22 6.01 -1.65
C GLU A 101 -10.29 6.69 -2.50
N LEU A 102 -11.02 5.93 -3.33
CA LEU A 102 -12.15 6.47 -4.10
C LEU A 102 -13.24 7.03 -3.18
N MET A 103 -13.57 6.29 -2.12
CA MET A 103 -14.57 6.69 -1.12
C MET A 103 -14.07 7.83 -0.25
N GLY A 104 -12.78 7.83 0.10
CA GLY A 104 -12.13 8.89 0.88
C GLY A 104 -11.85 10.17 0.10
N GLY A 105 -11.95 10.14 -1.22
CA GLY A 105 -11.80 11.28 -2.13
C GLY A 105 -10.40 11.41 -2.75
N CYS A 106 -10.30 11.19 -4.05
CA CYS A 106 -9.09 11.44 -4.85
C CYS A 106 -9.01 12.91 -5.31
N GLU A 107 -7.82 13.41 -5.65
CA GLU A 107 -7.67 14.82 -6.06
C GLU A 107 -7.60 15.02 -7.57
N THR A 108 -6.90 14.14 -8.29
CA THR A 108 -6.67 14.31 -9.73
C THR A 108 -7.35 13.21 -10.53
N TRP A 109 -7.71 13.50 -11.78
CA TRP A 109 -8.34 12.52 -12.66
C TRP A 109 -7.47 11.28 -12.90
N ILE A 110 -6.13 11.42 -12.87
CA ILE A 110 -5.19 10.31 -12.98
C ILE A 110 -5.33 9.39 -11.77
N VAL A 111 -5.38 9.94 -10.56
CA VAL A 111 -5.54 9.16 -9.32
C VAL A 111 -6.91 8.48 -9.30
N TYR A 112 -7.98 9.18 -9.73
CA TYR A 112 -9.29 8.55 -9.91
C TYR A 112 -9.25 7.37 -10.90
N LEU A 113 -8.61 7.54 -12.05
CA LEU A 113 -8.51 6.49 -13.08
C LEU A 113 -7.73 5.26 -12.58
N LEU A 114 -6.59 5.48 -11.91
CA LEU A 114 -5.77 4.42 -11.34
C LEU A 114 -6.56 3.64 -10.28
N ASN A 115 -7.20 4.35 -9.34
CA ASN A 115 -7.98 3.69 -8.30
C ASN A 115 -9.22 2.99 -8.84
N ALA A 116 -9.93 3.57 -9.82
CA ALA A 116 -11.07 2.89 -10.44
C ALA A 116 -10.66 1.60 -11.14
N SER A 117 -9.49 1.59 -11.81
CA SER A 117 -8.95 0.42 -12.48
C SER A 117 -8.54 -0.68 -11.50
N ALA A 118 -7.83 -0.32 -10.43
CA ALA A 118 -7.41 -1.26 -9.39
C ALA A 118 -8.61 -1.82 -8.61
N ALA A 119 -9.58 -0.97 -8.23
CA ALA A 119 -10.80 -1.41 -7.55
C ALA A 119 -11.62 -2.39 -8.42
N MET A 120 -11.74 -2.13 -9.73
CA MET A 120 -12.39 -3.05 -10.67
C MET A 120 -11.68 -4.41 -10.72
N GLY A 121 -10.34 -4.42 -10.78
CA GLY A 121 -9.55 -5.65 -10.67
C GLY A 121 -9.80 -6.39 -9.36
N GLY A 122 -9.85 -5.66 -8.24
CA GLY A 122 -10.21 -6.20 -6.93
C GLY A 122 -11.58 -6.87 -6.90
N PHE A 123 -12.60 -6.28 -7.53
CA PHE A 123 -13.95 -6.87 -7.59
C PHE A 123 -14.00 -8.17 -8.39
N VAL A 124 -13.17 -8.29 -9.44
CA VAL A 124 -13.03 -9.53 -10.21
C VAL A 124 -12.31 -10.61 -9.40
N LEU A 125 -11.23 -10.25 -8.68
CA LEU A 125 -10.38 -11.22 -7.97
C LEU A 125 -10.93 -11.63 -6.60
N SER A 126 -11.56 -10.71 -5.86
CA SER A 126 -12.03 -10.96 -4.49
C SER A 126 -13.24 -10.09 -4.11
N PRO A 127 -14.42 -10.34 -4.72
CA PRO A 127 -15.60 -9.49 -4.51
C PRO A 127 -16.04 -9.40 -3.04
N ARG A 128 -15.87 -10.47 -2.26
CA ARG A 128 -16.19 -10.46 -0.82
C ARG A 128 -15.32 -9.49 -0.03
N ARG A 129 -14.02 -9.45 -0.32
CA ARG A 129 -13.07 -8.51 0.31
C ARG A 129 -13.37 -7.08 -0.12
N MET A 130 -13.69 -6.86 -1.39
CA MET A 130 -14.10 -5.53 -1.87
C MET A 130 -15.37 -5.00 -1.21
N LEU A 131 -16.38 -5.85 -1.01
CA LEU A 131 -17.59 -5.47 -0.27
C LEU A 131 -17.29 -5.13 1.21
N GLN A 132 -16.29 -5.78 1.80
CA GLN A 132 -15.82 -5.43 3.14
C GLN A 132 -15.09 -4.09 3.14
N ALA A 133 -14.12 -3.91 2.23
CA ALA A 133 -13.39 -2.65 2.06
C ALA A 133 -14.32 -1.46 1.78
N TYR A 134 -15.37 -1.66 0.98
CA TYR A 134 -16.42 -0.66 0.75
C TYR A 134 -17.11 -0.20 2.05
N ARG A 135 -17.45 -1.16 2.93
CA ARG A 135 -18.09 -0.84 4.22
C ARG A 135 -17.13 -0.10 5.13
N ASP A 136 -15.88 -0.56 5.16
CA ASP A 136 -14.80 0.01 5.97
C ASP A 136 -14.39 1.42 5.50
N ALA A 137 -14.63 1.74 4.22
CA ALA A 137 -14.31 3.02 3.60
C ALA A 137 -15.39 4.09 3.76
N ARG A 138 -16.57 3.79 4.32
CA ARG A 138 -17.63 4.79 4.53
C ARG A 138 -17.20 6.05 5.29
N PRO A 139 -16.40 5.97 6.38
CA PRO A 139 -15.89 7.14 7.08
C PRO A 139 -14.56 7.67 6.52
N ALA A 140 -14.06 7.10 5.41
CA ALA A 140 -12.72 7.38 4.91
C ALA A 140 -12.51 8.85 4.60
N LYS A 141 -11.30 9.33 4.90
CA LYS A 141 -10.82 10.66 4.52
C LYS A 141 -9.42 10.51 3.95
N ALA A 142 -9.29 10.42 2.63
CA ALA A 142 -7.98 10.20 2.01
C ALA A 142 -7.07 11.45 2.18
N LEU A 143 -5.78 11.23 2.38
CA LEU A 143 -4.76 12.26 2.58
C LEU A 143 -4.67 13.26 1.43
N TYR A 144 -5.07 12.85 0.23
CA TYR A 144 -5.08 13.65 -0.99
C TYR A 144 -5.76 15.02 -0.81
N ARG A 145 -6.74 15.13 0.10
CA ARG A 145 -7.53 16.35 0.34
C ARG A 145 -7.31 16.99 1.70
N GLN A 146 -6.38 16.47 2.50
CA GLN A 146 -6.20 16.93 3.88
C GLN A 146 -5.19 18.08 4.04
N GLY A 147 -4.44 18.43 2.98
CA GLY A 147 -3.55 19.60 2.95
C GLY A 147 -2.41 19.57 3.98
N MET A 148 -2.04 18.39 4.49
CA MET A 148 -1.04 18.25 5.55
C MET A 148 0.39 18.34 4.99
N ARG A 149 1.29 18.92 5.79
CA ARG A 149 2.72 18.88 5.49
C ARG A 149 3.25 17.46 5.71
N VAL A 150 4.03 16.97 4.75
CA VAL A 150 4.55 15.59 4.80
C VAL A 150 5.41 15.35 6.05
N ASP A 151 6.21 16.32 6.47
CA ASP A 151 7.05 16.15 7.66
C ASP A 151 6.22 15.95 8.94
N GLU A 152 5.17 16.76 9.12
CA GLU A 152 4.24 16.64 10.25
C GLU A 152 3.49 15.30 10.22
N LEU A 153 3.08 14.86 9.02
CA LEU A 153 2.45 13.57 8.80
C LEU A 153 3.37 12.41 9.18
N LEU A 154 4.67 12.51 8.89
CA LEU A 154 5.62 11.41 9.13
C LEU A 154 6.01 11.27 10.61
N ASP A 155 6.01 12.37 11.37
CA ASP A 155 6.47 12.35 12.75
C ASP A 155 5.38 12.00 13.77
N MET A 156 4.10 12.04 13.37
CA MET A 156 2.99 11.69 14.27
C MET A 156 2.87 10.18 14.51
N PRO A 157 2.25 9.76 15.64
CA PRO A 157 1.89 8.35 15.86
C PRO A 157 0.91 7.84 14.80
N LEU A 158 1.09 6.59 14.37
CA LEU A 158 0.26 5.95 13.35
C LEU A 158 -1.21 5.82 13.78
N GLY A 159 -1.46 5.54 15.06
CA GLY A 159 -2.82 5.51 15.61
C GLY A 159 -3.55 6.85 15.47
N ASP A 160 -2.83 7.96 15.61
CA ASP A 160 -3.39 9.30 15.51
C ASP A 160 -3.65 9.68 14.04
N LEU A 161 -2.80 9.21 13.11
CA LEU A 161 -3.10 9.30 11.68
C LEU A 161 -4.39 8.54 11.35
N ARG A 162 -4.53 7.30 11.82
CA ARG A 162 -5.71 6.46 11.58
C ARG A 162 -7.01 7.14 12.02
N GLU A 163 -7.03 7.71 13.22
CA GLU A 163 -8.20 8.45 13.71
C GLU A 163 -8.56 9.64 12.82
N ARG A 164 -7.55 10.40 12.36
CA ARG A 164 -7.77 11.52 11.42
C ARG A 164 -8.37 11.06 10.10
N LEU A 165 -7.94 9.89 9.58
CA LEU A 165 -8.46 9.29 8.37
C LEU A 165 -9.84 8.62 8.55
N GLY A 166 -10.39 8.63 9.77
CA GLY A 166 -11.69 8.07 10.10
C GLY A 166 -11.70 6.55 10.27
N ILE A 167 -10.55 5.94 10.56
CA ILE A 167 -10.42 4.48 10.74
C ILE A 167 -9.96 4.13 12.18
N PRO A 168 -10.20 2.90 12.67
CA PRO A 168 -9.82 2.51 14.02
C PRO A 168 -8.31 2.66 14.26
N ARG A 169 -7.91 2.98 15.50
CA ARG A 169 -6.48 3.11 15.88
C ARG A 169 -5.64 1.90 15.50
N GLU A 170 -6.22 0.70 15.56
CA GLU A 170 -5.54 -0.56 15.23
C GLU A 170 -5.48 -0.85 13.72
N GLY A 171 -6.09 -0.03 12.86
CA GLY A 171 -6.20 -0.25 11.41
C GLY A 171 -7.51 -0.95 11.01
N LEU A 172 -7.67 -1.23 9.72
CA LEU A 172 -8.88 -1.85 9.15
C LEU A 172 -8.69 -3.32 8.79
N ALA A 173 -7.55 -3.66 8.20
CA ALA A 173 -7.32 -4.97 7.64
C ALA A 173 -7.31 -6.05 8.74
N LYS A 174 -8.08 -7.11 8.50
CA LYS A 174 -8.23 -8.28 9.40
C LYS A 174 -7.46 -9.51 8.92
N GLY A 175 -6.84 -9.42 7.75
CA GLY A 175 -6.10 -10.49 7.11
C GLY A 175 -4.63 -10.15 6.95
N GLU A 176 -3.90 -11.09 6.36
CA GLU A 176 -2.47 -10.90 6.10
C GLU A 176 -2.21 -9.70 5.19
N ARG A 177 -1.24 -8.86 5.59
CA ARG A 177 -0.59 -7.87 4.73
C ARG A 177 0.24 -8.60 3.69
N ALA A 178 -0.43 -8.99 2.61
CA ALA A 178 0.18 -9.70 1.50
C ALA A 178 1.11 -8.75 0.73
N VAL A 179 2.33 -9.21 0.48
CA VAL A 179 3.38 -8.41 -0.18
C VAL A 179 3.14 -8.27 -1.68
N ALA A 180 3.75 -7.24 -2.26
CA ALA A 180 3.76 -7.01 -3.69
C ALA A 180 4.27 -8.23 -4.48
N ALA A 181 3.66 -8.49 -5.64
CA ALA A 181 4.05 -9.59 -6.49
C ALA A 181 5.47 -9.36 -7.05
N LYS A 182 6.39 -10.26 -6.75
CA LYS A 182 7.72 -10.26 -7.38
C LYS A 182 7.61 -10.71 -8.85
N PRO A 183 8.45 -10.18 -9.75
CA PRO A 183 8.56 -10.71 -11.11
C PRO A 183 8.85 -12.22 -11.03
N ARG A 184 8.12 -13.02 -11.80
CA ARG A 184 8.54 -14.41 -12.02
C ARG A 184 9.73 -14.37 -12.97
N ALA A 185 10.85 -14.95 -12.54
CA ALA A 185 12.04 -15.16 -13.37
C ALA A 185 11.72 -16.06 -14.57
#